data_AF-A0A2M9PFY6-F1
#
_entry.id   AF-A0A2M9PFY6-F1
#
_cell.length_a   1.000
_cell.length_b   1.000
_cell.length_c   1.000
_cell.angle_alpha   90.00
_cell.angle_beta   90.00
_cell.angle_gamma   90.00
#
_symmetry.space_group_name_H-M   'P 1'
#
loop_
_entity.id
_entity.type
_entity.pdbx_description
1 polymer ?
#
loop_
_entity_poly.entity_id
_entity_poly.type
_entity_poly.pdbx_seq_one_letter_code
_entity_poly.pdbx_strand_id
1 'polypeptide(L)'
;MPSLCRDCLTPSPDPGRCPACRSPRTVAHPELLDLAIAHVDCDAFYASVEKRDDPSLRDVPLIVGGGQRGVVTTACYLARIHGVRSAMPMFQARRLCPQAVVVKPRMARYVEVSRQIRALMEALTPLVEPLSLDEAFLDLTGTERLHKAPPALLLARLQARVEAELGVSVSVGLSHNKFLAKTASDLDKPRGFSVIGRAETAAFLAGGHDHRLGGGSGRAFRRGAGDERVREPGPGHP
;
A
#
# COMPACT_ATOMS: atom_id res chain seq x y z
N MET A 1 -9.43 -22.98 1.26
CA MET A 1 -9.12 -21.56 1.59
C MET A 1 -9.07 -20.83 0.26
N PRO A 2 -10.05 -19.97 -0.04
CA PRO A 2 -10.17 -19.39 -1.37
C PRO A 2 -8.93 -18.59 -1.73
N SER A 3 -8.57 -18.64 -3.00
CA SER A 3 -7.44 -17.94 -3.57
C SER A 3 -7.79 -17.28 -4.90
N LEU A 4 -7.00 -16.29 -5.27
CA LEU A 4 -7.13 -15.52 -6.50
C LEU A 4 -5.77 -15.35 -7.16
N CYS A 5 -5.66 -15.73 -8.42
CA CYS A 5 -4.47 -15.41 -9.21
C CYS A 5 -4.46 -13.93 -9.60
N ARG A 6 -3.32 -13.27 -9.39
CA ARG A 6 -3.13 -11.85 -9.65
C ARG A 6 -2.67 -11.55 -11.08
N ASP A 7 -2.23 -12.57 -11.82
CA ASP A 7 -1.80 -12.44 -13.22
C ASP A 7 -2.94 -12.73 -14.21
N CYS A 8 -3.64 -13.86 -14.05
CA CYS A 8 -4.73 -14.25 -14.95
C CYS A 8 -6.14 -14.12 -14.34
N LEU A 9 -6.24 -13.60 -13.11
CA LEU A 9 -7.50 -13.32 -12.43
C LEU A 9 -8.40 -14.55 -12.18
N THR A 10 -7.86 -15.75 -12.35
CA THR A 10 -8.60 -17.00 -12.11
C THR A 10 -8.75 -17.23 -10.59
N PRO A 11 -9.98 -17.34 -10.06
CA PRO A 11 -10.21 -17.77 -8.69
C PRO A 11 -9.98 -19.28 -8.54
N SER A 12 -9.60 -19.71 -7.34
CA SER A 12 -9.39 -21.11 -6.99
C SER A 12 -9.90 -21.39 -5.58
N PRO A 13 -10.50 -22.56 -5.31
CA PRO A 13 -10.94 -22.93 -3.96
C PRO A 13 -9.78 -23.21 -3.00
N ASP A 14 -8.61 -23.51 -3.56
CA ASP A 14 -7.41 -23.93 -2.84
C ASP A 14 -6.26 -22.94 -3.03
N PRO A 15 -5.40 -22.78 -2.00
CA PRO A 15 -4.17 -22.00 -2.11
C PRO A 15 -3.12 -22.73 -2.94
N GLY A 16 -2.14 -21.98 -3.44
CA GLY A 16 -1.02 -22.52 -4.22
C GLY A 16 -0.89 -21.84 -5.58
N ARG A 17 -0.14 -22.47 -6.49
CA ARG A 17 0.02 -21.93 -7.86
C ARG A 17 -1.32 -21.91 -8.58
N CYS A 18 -1.52 -20.89 -9.41
CA CYS A 18 -2.73 -20.78 -10.20
C CYS A 18 -2.97 -22.03 -11.07
N PRO A 19 -4.16 -22.63 -11.06
CA PRO A 19 -4.46 -23.81 -11.88
C PRO A 19 -4.45 -23.49 -13.39
N ALA A 20 -4.78 -22.27 -13.79
CA ALA A 20 -4.87 -21.86 -15.20
C ALA A 20 -3.52 -21.48 -15.80
N CYS A 21 -2.75 -20.60 -15.14
CA CYS A 21 -1.50 -20.06 -15.69
C CYS A 21 -0.23 -20.49 -14.94
N ARG A 22 -0.36 -21.31 -13.89
CA ARG A 22 0.76 -21.79 -13.03
C ARG A 22 1.55 -20.69 -12.30
N SER A 23 1.08 -19.44 -12.39
CA SER A 23 1.68 -18.30 -11.70
C SER A 23 1.74 -18.54 -10.18
N PRO A 24 2.86 -18.19 -9.53
CA PRO A 24 2.97 -18.16 -8.08
C PRO A 24 2.32 -16.92 -7.45
N ARG A 25 1.91 -15.91 -8.26
CA ARG A 25 1.31 -14.67 -7.76
C ARG A 25 -0.17 -14.89 -7.45
N THR A 26 -0.43 -15.58 -6.36
CA THR A 26 -1.78 -15.82 -5.84
C THR A 26 -1.93 -15.22 -4.46
N VAL A 27 -3.08 -14.60 -4.19
CA VAL A 27 -3.48 -14.22 -2.83
C VAL A 27 -4.48 -15.25 -2.32
N ALA A 28 -4.32 -15.72 -1.09
CA ALA A 28 -5.23 -16.69 -0.47
C ALA A 28 -5.53 -16.28 0.96
N HIS A 29 -6.80 -16.34 1.34
CA HIS A 29 -7.25 -16.00 2.69
C HIS A 29 -8.61 -16.64 2.97
N PRO A 30 -8.92 -17.14 4.18
CA PRO A 30 -10.24 -17.73 4.47
C PRO A 30 -11.41 -16.78 4.17
N GLU A 31 -11.25 -15.50 4.48
CA GLU A 31 -12.24 -14.43 4.29
C GLU A 31 -12.05 -13.66 2.96
N LEU A 32 -11.24 -14.16 2.00
CA LEU A 32 -10.86 -13.42 0.79
C LEU A 32 -12.06 -12.89 -0.02
N LEU A 33 -13.15 -13.65 -0.03
CA LEU A 33 -14.33 -13.36 -0.85
C LEU A 33 -15.37 -12.50 -0.11
N ASP A 34 -15.22 -12.33 1.21
CA ASP A 34 -16.22 -11.69 2.08
C ASP A 34 -15.80 -10.29 2.56
N LEU A 35 -14.50 -9.98 2.51
CA LEU A 35 -13.97 -8.68 2.91
C LEU A 35 -14.22 -7.62 1.83
N ALA A 36 -14.54 -6.40 2.24
CA ALA A 36 -14.97 -5.33 1.34
C ALA A 36 -14.28 -3.97 1.56
N ILE A 37 -13.48 -3.81 2.62
CA ILE A 37 -12.78 -2.54 2.89
C ILE A 37 -11.36 -2.63 2.36
N ALA A 38 -11.03 -1.79 1.39
CA ALA A 38 -9.73 -1.78 0.75
C ALA A 38 -8.97 -0.48 0.97
N HIS A 39 -7.65 -0.58 1.01
CA HIS A 39 -6.72 0.54 0.83
C HIS A 39 -5.90 0.27 -0.42
N VAL A 40 -5.83 1.25 -1.31
CA VAL A 40 -5.06 1.18 -2.54
C VAL A 40 -4.02 2.31 -2.50
N ASP A 41 -2.76 1.98 -2.73
CA ASP A 41 -1.61 2.88 -2.59
C ASP A 41 -0.65 2.69 -3.77
N CYS A 42 -0.25 3.77 -4.45
CA CYS A 42 0.64 3.70 -5.60
C CYS A 42 2.11 3.49 -5.20
N ASP A 43 2.75 2.50 -5.80
CA ASP A 43 4.12 2.13 -5.45
C ASP A 43 5.13 3.20 -5.91
N ALA A 44 5.81 3.82 -4.93
CA ALA A 44 6.80 4.88 -5.18
C ALA A 44 6.31 5.94 -6.18
N PHE A 45 5.06 6.39 -6.01
CA PHE A 45 4.25 7.06 -7.03
C PHE A 45 5.00 8.08 -7.90
N TYR A 46 5.60 9.11 -7.30
CA TYR A 46 6.25 10.17 -8.09
C TYR A 46 7.42 9.62 -8.89
N ALA A 47 8.26 8.76 -8.30
CA ALA A 47 9.36 8.15 -9.03
C ALA A 47 8.89 7.20 -10.13
N SER A 48 7.77 6.49 -9.92
CA SER A 48 7.16 5.63 -10.94
C SER A 48 6.63 6.45 -12.12
N VAL A 49 6.00 7.61 -11.87
CA VAL A 49 5.59 8.54 -12.93
C VAL A 49 6.79 9.08 -13.71
N GLU A 50 7.86 9.48 -13.03
CA GLU A 50 9.07 9.96 -13.71
C GLU A 50 9.72 8.87 -14.57
N LYS A 51 9.84 7.63 -14.06
CA LYS A 51 10.40 6.50 -14.82
C LYS A 51 9.54 6.06 -16.01
N ARG A 52 8.23 6.23 -15.89
CA ARG A 52 7.30 5.99 -17.00
C ARG A 52 7.46 7.03 -18.09
N ASP A 53 7.49 8.31 -17.71
CA ASP A 53 7.54 9.44 -18.65
C ASP A 53 8.94 9.60 -19.29
N ASP A 54 10.03 9.18 -18.61
CA ASP A 54 11.40 9.21 -19.11
C ASP A 54 12.06 7.81 -19.04
N PRO A 55 12.17 7.09 -20.18
CA PRO A 55 12.78 5.77 -20.24
C PRO A 55 14.24 5.72 -19.76
N SER A 56 14.99 6.82 -19.82
CA SER A 56 16.39 6.86 -19.36
C SER A 56 16.51 6.65 -17.84
N LEU A 57 15.42 6.89 -17.09
CA LEU A 57 15.37 6.74 -15.64
C LEU A 57 15.02 5.31 -15.18
N ARG A 58 14.62 4.42 -16.10
CA ARG A 58 14.03 3.12 -15.77
C ARG A 58 14.94 2.26 -14.88
N ASP A 59 16.22 2.14 -15.25
CA ASP A 59 17.14 1.19 -14.63
C ASP A 59 18.16 1.83 -13.69
N VAL A 60 17.95 3.11 -13.34
CA VAL A 60 18.83 3.84 -12.41
C VAL A 60 18.14 4.13 -11.07
N PRO A 61 18.90 4.23 -9.96
CA PRO A 61 18.38 4.76 -8.71
C PRO A 61 17.89 6.20 -8.93
N LEU A 62 16.66 6.48 -8.53
CA LEU A 62 15.98 7.75 -8.76
C LEU A 62 15.43 8.29 -7.44
N ILE A 63 15.70 9.57 -7.21
CA ILE A 63 15.19 10.35 -6.09
C ILE A 63 14.42 11.54 -6.67
N VAL A 64 13.15 11.64 -6.33
CA VAL A 64 12.34 12.84 -6.54
C VAL A 64 12.48 13.71 -5.28
N GLY A 65 13.01 14.91 -5.44
CA GLY A 65 13.27 15.83 -4.35
C GLY A 65 14.17 16.97 -4.78
N GLY A 66 14.52 17.88 -3.87
CA GLY A 66 15.42 18.98 -4.20
C GLY A 66 15.34 20.18 -3.26
N GLY A 67 16.22 21.15 -3.51
CA GLY A 67 16.46 22.34 -2.67
C GLY A 67 17.73 22.21 -1.81
N GLN A 68 18.38 23.33 -1.47
CA GLN A 68 19.62 23.32 -0.66
C GLN A 68 19.40 22.74 0.75
N ARG A 69 18.18 22.83 1.28
CA ARG A 69 17.73 22.21 2.54
C ARG A 69 16.56 21.25 2.33
N GLY A 70 16.50 20.64 1.15
CA GLY A 70 15.40 19.77 0.73
C GLY A 70 15.39 18.41 1.41
N VAL A 71 14.25 17.73 1.29
CA VAL A 71 14.07 16.33 1.66
C VAL A 71 13.71 15.50 0.42
N VAL A 72 13.88 14.18 0.54
CA VAL A 72 13.39 13.20 -0.44
C VAL A 72 11.86 13.21 -0.38
N THR A 73 11.22 13.60 -1.48
CA THR A 73 9.76 13.48 -1.62
C THR A 73 9.39 12.02 -1.87
N THR A 74 10.11 11.36 -2.77
CA THR A 74 9.96 9.93 -3.06
C THR A 74 11.27 9.38 -3.61
N ALA A 75 11.58 8.14 -3.26
CA ALA A 75 12.67 7.37 -3.86
C ALA A 75 12.12 6.11 -4.51
N CYS A 76 12.62 5.77 -5.70
CA CYS A 76 12.30 4.50 -6.35
C CYS A 76 12.89 3.32 -5.56
N TYR A 77 12.43 2.10 -5.84
CA TYR A 77 12.90 0.91 -5.12
C TYR A 77 14.41 0.68 -5.23
N LEU A 78 15.03 0.98 -6.37
CA LEU A 78 16.49 0.91 -6.51
C LEU A 78 17.22 1.82 -5.52
N ALA A 79 16.75 3.06 -5.30
CA ALA A 79 17.32 3.95 -4.29
C ALA A 79 16.98 3.50 -2.85
N ARG A 80 15.81 2.90 -2.63
CA ARG A 80 15.41 2.35 -1.32
C ARG A 80 16.27 1.18 -0.87
N ILE A 81 16.80 0.37 -1.80
CA ILE A 81 17.77 -0.71 -1.49
C ILE A 81 19.03 -0.12 -0.84
N HIS A 82 19.45 1.07 -1.25
CA HIS A 82 20.57 1.79 -0.63
C HIS A 82 20.19 2.50 0.69
N GLY A 83 18.97 2.31 1.19
CA GLY A 83 18.50 2.89 2.45
C GLY A 83 17.89 4.28 2.33
N VAL A 84 17.74 4.84 1.11
CA VAL A 84 17.06 6.12 0.91
C VAL A 84 15.57 5.98 1.24
N ARG A 85 15.00 6.94 1.96
CA ARG A 85 13.59 6.94 2.38
C ARG A 85 12.95 8.31 2.14
N SER A 86 11.63 8.34 2.01
CA SER A 86 10.89 9.59 1.99
C SER A 86 11.11 10.39 3.29
N ALA A 87 11.01 11.71 3.20
CA ALA A 87 11.33 12.68 4.25
C ALA A 87 12.79 12.69 4.74
N MET A 88 13.68 11.88 4.14
CA MET A 88 15.11 11.91 4.45
C MET A 88 15.75 13.21 3.92
N PRO A 89 16.63 13.88 4.68
CA PRO A 89 17.39 15.02 4.17
C PRO A 89 18.20 14.66 2.91
N MET A 90 18.20 15.55 1.91
CA MET A 90 18.84 15.25 0.61
C MET A 90 20.34 14.98 0.71
N PHE A 91 21.05 15.62 1.65
CA PHE A 91 22.47 15.37 1.87
C PHE A 91 22.74 13.92 2.32
N GLN A 92 21.87 13.39 3.20
CA GLN A 92 21.97 12.01 3.67
C GLN A 92 21.61 11.03 2.56
N ALA A 93 20.56 11.33 1.79
CA ALA A 93 20.16 10.50 0.65
C ALA A 93 21.27 10.38 -0.41
N ARG A 94 21.94 11.49 -0.74
CA ARG A 94 23.10 11.52 -1.65
C ARG A 94 24.30 10.76 -1.10
N ARG A 95 24.51 10.75 0.22
CA ARG A 95 25.57 9.94 0.84
C ARG A 95 25.26 8.45 0.78
N LEU A 96 24.00 8.07 0.95
CA LEU A 96 23.56 6.67 0.89
C LEU A 96 23.54 6.11 -0.54
N CYS A 97 23.17 6.93 -1.52
CA CYS A 97 23.11 6.54 -2.93
C CYS A 97 23.75 7.62 -3.81
N PRO A 98 25.10 7.69 -3.87
CA PRO A 98 25.82 8.71 -4.64
C PRO A 98 25.53 8.70 -6.15
N GLN A 99 25.20 7.52 -6.69
CA GLN A 99 24.84 7.28 -8.09
C GLN A 99 23.38 7.63 -8.42
N ALA A 100 22.56 8.04 -7.44
CA ALA A 100 21.16 8.35 -7.69
C ALA A 100 20.99 9.59 -8.58
N VAL A 101 20.17 9.46 -9.60
CA VAL A 101 19.64 10.60 -10.36
C VAL A 101 18.64 11.32 -9.47
N VAL A 102 18.77 12.65 -9.38
CA VAL A 102 17.87 13.50 -8.59
C VAL A 102 17.08 14.38 -9.54
N VAL A 103 15.75 14.29 -9.47
CA VAL A 103 14.83 15.08 -10.30
C VAL A 103 13.94 15.96 -9.43
N LYS A 104 13.60 17.15 -9.94
CA LYS A 104 12.68 18.07 -9.26
C LYS A 104 11.23 17.55 -9.38
N PRO A 105 10.39 17.68 -8.35
CA PRO A 105 9.00 17.27 -8.41
C PRO A 105 8.20 17.99 -9.51
N ARG A 106 7.45 17.24 -10.33
CA ARG A 106 6.50 17.75 -11.34
C ARG A 106 5.05 17.63 -10.83
N MET A 107 4.70 18.40 -9.79
CA MET A 107 3.43 18.24 -9.06
C MET A 107 2.17 18.23 -9.95
N ALA A 108 2.10 19.10 -10.96
CA ALA A 108 0.96 19.13 -11.89
C ALA A 108 0.77 17.79 -12.62
N ARG A 109 1.86 17.15 -13.03
CA ARG A 109 1.82 15.82 -13.67
C ARG A 109 1.33 14.75 -12.70
N TYR A 110 1.79 14.79 -11.44
CA TYR A 110 1.38 13.80 -10.45
C TYR A 110 -0.12 13.90 -10.13
N VAL A 111 -0.65 15.13 -10.08
CA VAL A 111 -2.09 15.38 -9.91
C VAL A 111 -2.90 14.84 -11.10
N GLU A 112 -2.43 15.04 -12.32
CA GLU A 112 -3.08 14.51 -13.53
C GLU A 112 -3.19 12.98 -13.48
N VAL A 113 -2.09 12.29 -13.19
CA VAL A 113 -2.06 10.82 -13.09
C VAL A 113 -2.92 10.33 -11.92
N SER A 114 -2.87 11.02 -10.77
CA SER A 114 -3.71 10.72 -9.60
C SER A 114 -5.20 10.75 -9.94
N ARG A 115 -5.66 11.75 -10.73
CA ARG A 115 -7.05 11.83 -11.17
C ARG A 115 -7.45 10.65 -12.06
N GLN A 116 -6.56 10.18 -12.93
CA GLN A 116 -6.81 9.02 -13.78
C GLN A 116 -6.97 7.74 -12.93
N ILE A 117 -6.10 7.54 -11.94
CA ILE A 117 -6.19 6.40 -11.00
C ILE A 117 -7.49 6.48 -10.20
N ARG A 118 -7.85 7.67 -9.71
CA ARG A 118 -9.09 7.91 -8.97
C ARG A 118 -10.32 7.58 -9.80
N ALA A 119 -10.37 7.96 -11.07
CA ALA A 119 -11.47 7.60 -11.95
C ALA A 119 -11.63 6.09 -12.11
N LEU A 120 -10.52 5.32 -12.14
CA LEU A 120 -10.56 3.86 -12.15
C LEU A 120 -11.09 3.28 -10.83
N MET A 121 -10.78 3.90 -9.68
CA MET A 121 -11.35 3.51 -8.38
C MET A 121 -12.85 3.81 -8.30
N GLU A 122 -13.27 5.00 -8.74
CA GLU A 122 -14.67 5.45 -8.72
C GLU A 122 -15.58 4.62 -9.64
N ALA A 123 -15.01 3.98 -10.66
CA ALA A 123 -15.72 3.00 -11.49
C ALA A 123 -16.09 1.70 -10.74
N LEU A 124 -15.43 1.40 -9.61
CA LEU A 124 -15.77 0.23 -8.79
C LEU A 124 -16.85 0.56 -7.74
N THR A 125 -16.73 1.71 -7.09
CA THR A 125 -17.62 2.14 -6.00
C THR A 125 -17.62 3.67 -5.92
N PRO A 126 -18.75 4.32 -5.58
CA PRO A 126 -18.75 5.74 -5.27
C PRO A 126 -18.12 6.06 -3.90
N LEU A 127 -17.91 5.05 -3.04
CA LEU A 127 -17.37 5.20 -1.70
C LEU A 127 -15.83 5.20 -1.72
N VAL A 128 -15.25 6.20 -2.38
CA VAL A 128 -13.80 6.41 -2.46
C VAL A 128 -13.40 7.59 -1.58
N GLU A 129 -12.50 7.35 -0.62
CA GLU A 129 -11.98 8.37 0.28
C GLU A 129 -10.49 8.62 0.02
N PRO A 130 -10.11 9.73 -0.67
CA PRO A 130 -8.71 10.16 -0.78
C PRO A 130 -8.04 10.36 0.58
N LEU A 131 -6.77 9.95 0.71
CA LEU A 131 -5.90 10.47 1.77
C LEU A 131 -4.80 11.36 1.19
N SER A 132 -4.29 11.02 0.01
CA SER A 132 -3.25 11.75 -0.71
C SER A 132 -3.46 11.66 -2.23
N LEU A 133 -2.45 12.08 -3.02
CA LEU A 133 -2.47 11.88 -4.47
C LEU A 133 -2.36 10.41 -4.88
N ASP A 134 -1.69 9.59 -4.07
CA ASP A 134 -1.35 8.21 -4.39
C ASP A 134 -2.15 7.16 -3.63
N GLU A 135 -2.98 7.55 -2.66
CA GLU A 135 -3.70 6.57 -1.84
C GLU A 135 -5.16 6.95 -1.53
N ALA A 136 -6.00 5.92 -1.43
CA ALA A 136 -7.41 6.04 -1.07
C ALA A 136 -7.94 4.78 -0.36
N PHE A 137 -8.95 4.98 0.49
CA PHE A 137 -9.83 3.89 0.93
C PHE A 137 -10.97 3.69 -0.07
N LEU A 138 -11.37 2.43 -0.25
CA LEU A 138 -12.55 2.05 -1.00
C LEU A 138 -13.43 1.16 -0.12
N ASP A 139 -14.71 1.48 -0.05
CA ASP A 139 -15.73 0.57 0.50
C ASP A 139 -16.48 -0.10 -0.65
N LEU A 140 -16.29 -1.41 -0.79
CA LEU A 140 -16.87 -2.25 -1.85
C LEU A 140 -18.09 -3.03 -1.35
N THR A 141 -18.62 -2.72 -0.17
CA THR A 141 -19.75 -3.43 0.43
C THR A 141 -20.97 -3.37 -0.50
N GLY A 142 -21.50 -4.54 -0.88
CA GLY A 142 -22.69 -4.66 -1.72
C GLY A 142 -22.45 -4.42 -3.22
N THR A 143 -21.19 -4.34 -3.66
CA THR A 143 -20.84 -4.13 -5.07
C THR A 143 -20.86 -5.44 -5.90
N GLU A 144 -20.96 -6.60 -5.25
CA GLU A 144 -20.79 -7.92 -5.86
C GLU A 144 -21.85 -8.21 -6.92
N ARG A 145 -23.11 -7.85 -6.65
CA ARG A 145 -24.22 -8.08 -7.59
C ARG A 145 -24.08 -7.23 -8.85
N LEU A 146 -23.61 -5.98 -8.70
CA LEU A 146 -23.42 -5.05 -9.82
C LEU A 146 -22.30 -5.56 -10.73
N HIS A 147 -21.17 -5.96 -10.16
CA HIS A 147 -20.00 -6.36 -10.93
C HIS A 147 -19.90 -7.85 -11.24
N LYS A 148 -20.79 -8.67 -10.66
CA LYS A 148 -20.76 -10.13 -10.72
C LYS A 148 -19.40 -10.70 -10.30
N ALA A 149 -18.79 -10.10 -9.29
CA ALA A 149 -17.44 -10.44 -8.82
C ALA A 149 -17.24 -9.99 -7.36
N PRO A 150 -16.48 -10.74 -6.55
CA PRO A 150 -16.14 -10.34 -5.19
C PRO A 150 -15.15 -9.16 -5.17
N PRO A 151 -15.08 -8.38 -4.07
CA PRO A 151 -14.17 -7.23 -3.94
C PRO A 151 -12.70 -7.55 -4.25
N ALA A 152 -12.20 -8.72 -3.81
CA ALA A 152 -10.84 -9.14 -4.10
C ALA A 152 -10.52 -9.23 -5.61
N LEU A 153 -11.45 -9.75 -6.40
CA LEU A 153 -11.31 -9.86 -7.86
C LEU A 153 -11.38 -8.48 -8.53
N LEU A 154 -12.25 -7.59 -8.04
CA LEU A 154 -12.35 -6.22 -8.52
C LEU A 154 -11.06 -5.44 -8.30
N LEU A 155 -10.46 -5.57 -7.13
CA LEU A 155 -9.20 -4.92 -6.78
C LEU A 155 -8.03 -5.48 -7.59
N ALA A 156 -7.99 -6.78 -7.86
CA ALA A 156 -6.98 -7.37 -8.74
C ALA A 156 -7.12 -6.88 -10.20
N ARG A 157 -8.36 -6.73 -10.69
CA ARG A 157 -8.64 -6.10 -11.99
C ARG A 157 -8.19 -4.64 -12.01
N LEU A 158 -8.47 -3.88 -10.95
CA LEU A 158 -8.01 -2.50 -10.81
C LEU A 158 -6.49 -2.40 -10.90
N GLN A 159 -5.78 -3.24 -10.14
CA GLN A 159 -4.31 -3.27 -10.17
C GLN A 159 -3.78 -3.54 -11.59
N ALA A 160 -4.34 -4.53 -12.29
CA ALA A 160 -3.95 -4.84 -13.67
C ALA A 160 -4.26 -3.69 -14.65
N ARG A 161 -5.42 -3.04 -14.50
CA ARG A 161 -5.82 -1.90 -15.34
C ARG A 161 -4.95 -0.66 -15.11
N VAL A 162 -4.64 -0.33 -13.86
CA VAL A 162 -3.73 0.79 -13.54
C VAL A 162 -2.35 0.56 -14.16
N GLU A 163 -1.84 -0.67 -14.08
CA GLU A 163 -0.54 -1.00 -14.69
C GLU A 163 -0.59 -0.93 -16.22
N ALA A 164 -1.63 -1.49 -16.85
CA ALA A 164 -1.77 -1.51 -18.31
C ALA A 164 -2.09 -0.15 -18.92
N GLU A 165 -3.00 0.62 -18.32
CA GLU A 165 -3.50 1.90 -18.87
C GLU A 165 -2.57 3.06 -18.50
N LEU A 166 -1.99 3.05 -17.29
CA LEU A 166 -1.29 4.20 -16.73
C LEU A 166 0.20 3.96 -16.51
N GLY A 167 0.71 2.74 -16.69
CA GLY A 167 2.15 2.43 -16.61
C GLY A 167 2.75 2.66 -15.21
N VAL A 168 1.92 2.66 -14.16
CA VAL A 168 2.33 2.71 -12.75
C VAL A 168 1.71 1.55 -12.01
N SER A 169 2.29 1.14 -10.88
CA SER A 169 1.73 0.05 -10.07
C SER A 169 1.12 0.54 -8.77
N VAL A 170 0.16 -0.23 -8.27
CA VAL A 170 -0.47 -0.04 -6.96
C VAL A 170 -0.31 -1.30 -6.12
N SER A 171 -0.28 -1.14 -4.81
CA SER A 171 -0.40 -2.21 -3.83
C SER A 171 -1.75 -2.11 -3.13
N VAL A 172 -2.36 -3.26 -2.85
CA VAL A 172 -3.71 -3.37 -2.30
C VAL A 172 -3.64 -4.03 -0.93
N GLY A 173 -4.34 -3.44 0.05
CA GLY A 173 -4.67 -4.10 1.30
C GLY A 173 -6.17 -4.28 1.41
N LEU A 174 -6.63 -5.49 1.73
CA LEU A 174 -8.05 -5.83 1.89
C LEU A 174 -8.32 -6.28 3.33
N SER A 175 -9.36 -5.74 3.95
CA SER A 175 -9.71 -6.06 5.33
C SER A 175 -11.19 -5.75 5.62
N HIS A 176 -11.54 -5.87 6.90
CA HIS A 176 -12.86 -5.57 7.45
C HIS A 176 -12.97 -4.16 8.03
N ASN A 177 -11.85 -3.42 8.09
CA ASN A 177 -11.83 -2.00 8.45
C ASN A 177 -10.65 -1.27 7.81
N LYS A 178 -10.72 0.07 7.80
CA LYS A 178 -9.75 0.96 7.14
C LYS A 178 -8.33 0.85 7.72
N PHE A 179 -8.19 0.77 9.04
CA PHE A 179 -6.87 0.70 9.68
C PHE A 179 -6.09 -0.54 9.25
N LEU A 180 -6.73 -1.71 9.30
CA LEU A 180 -6.13 -2.97 8.89
C LEU A 180 -5.95 -3.04 7.37
N ALA A 181 -6.87 -2.49 6.57
CA ALA A 181 -6.69 -2.40 5.12
C ALA A 181 -5.44 -1.57 4.75
N LYS A 182 -5.26 -0.41 5.40
CA LYS A 182 -4.04 0.41 5.21
C LYS A 182 -2.79 -0.37 5.60
N THR A 183 -2.81 -1.01 6.76
CA THR A 183 -1.68 -1.80 7.26
C THR A 183 -1.34 -2.96 6.32
N ALA A 184 -2.34 -3.68 5.83
CA ALA A 184 -2.17 -4.77 4.87
C ALA A 184 -1.51 -4.29 3.57
N SER A 185 -1.88 -3.12 3.06
CA SER A 185 -1.36 -2.60 1.79
C SER A 185 0.15 -2.33 1.80
N ASP A 186 0.76 -2.16 2.98
CA ASP A 186 2.19 -1.93 3.17
C ASP A 186 3.02 -3.22 3.29
N LEU A 187 2.39 -4.38 3.55
CA LEU A 187 3.10 -5.63 3.86
C LEU A 187 3.90 -6.19 2.67
N ASP A 188 3.27 -6.24 1.49
CA ASP A 188 3.85 -6.86 0.29
C ASP A 188 4.18 -5.86 -0.83
N LYS A 189 4.52 -4.61 -0.50
CA LYS A 189 4.95 -3.64 -1.51
C LYS A 189 6.31 -4.05 -2.14
N PRO A 190 6.54 -3.83 -3.45
CA PRO A 190 5.64 -3.26 -4.47
C PRO A 190 4.73 -4.30 -5.13
N ARG A 191 3.71 -3.82 -5.85
CA ARG A 191 2.74 -4.67 -6.55
C ARG A 191 2.23 -5.73 -5.59
N GLY A 192 1.85 -5.31 -4.39
CA GLY A 192 1.36 -6.15 -3.31
C GLY A 192 -0.14 -6.41 -3.42
N PHE A 193 -0.59 -7.48 -2.78
CA PHE A 193 -1.99 -7.70 -2.46
C PHE A 193 -2.03 -8.54 -1.20
N SER A 194 -2.32 -7.91 -0.07
CA SER A 194 -2.33 -8.58 1.23
C SER A 194 -3.70 -8.44 1.89
N VAL A 195 -4.05 -9.41 2.73
CA VAL A 195 -5.35 -9.51 3.38
C VAL A 195 -5.14 -9.63 4.87
N ILE A 196 -5.93 -8.90 5.66
CA ILE A 196 -6.06 -9.11 7.10
C ILE A 196 -7.56 -9.26 7.40
N GLY A 197 -7.99 -10.48 7.70
CA GLY A 197 -9.34 -10.83 8.11
C GLY A 197 -9.65 -10.56 9.57
N ARG A 198 -10.90 -10.83 9.94
CA ARG A 198 -11.40 -10.70 11.32
C ARG A 198 -10.77 -11.74 12.22
N ALA A 199 -10.61 -12.98 11.75
CA ALA A 199 -10.18 -14.11 12.55
C ALA A 199 -8.78 -13.93 13.16
N GLU A 200 -7.84 -13.35 12.41
CA GLU A 200 -6.46 -13.16 12.83
C GLU A 200 -6.19 -11.77 13.45
N THR A 201 -7.17 -10.88 13.50
CA THR A 201 -6.99 -9.49 13.95
C THR A 201 -6.37 -9.40 15.35
N ALA A 202 -6.89 -10.17 16.31
CA ALA A 202 -6.40 -10.12 17.69
C ALA A 202 -4.92 -10.56 17.78
N ALA A 203 -4.57 -11.64 17.08
CA ALA A 203 -3.19 -12.13 17.02
C ALA A 203 -2.27 -11.14 16.31
N PHE A 204 -2.72 -10.55 15.20
CA PHE A 204 -1.98 -9.55 14.43
C PHE A 204 -1.67 -8.30 15.29
N LEU A 205 -2.64 -7.80 16.07
CA LEU A 205 -2.45 -6.63 16.92
C LEU A 205 -1.59 -6.93 18.16
N ALA A 206 -1.73 -8.12 18.75
CA ALA A 206 -0.93 -8.55 19.90
C ALA A 206 0.55 -8.74 19.56
N GLY A 207 0.86 -9.11 18.31
CA GLY A 207 2.22 -9.34 17.82
C GLY A 207 3.13 -8.10 17.77
N GLY A 208 2.63 -6.91 18.15
CA GLY A 208 3.45 -5.72 18.31
C GLY A 208 4.16 -5.33 17.02
N HIS A 209 3.42 -4.99 15.97
CA HIS A 209 4.02 -4.41 14.77
C HIS A 209 4.64 -3.05 15.10
N ASP A 210 5.98 -2.96 15.03
CA ASP A 210 6.74 -1.71 15.07
C ASP A 210 6.17 -0.75 14.03
N HIS A 211 5.58 0.33 14.52
CA HIS A 211 4.78 1.32 13.81
C HIS A 211 5.52 2.03 12.67
N ARG A 212 5.85 1.31 11.58
CA ARG A 212 6.15 1.90 10.26
C ARG A 212 4.85 2.23 9.52
N LEU A 213 3.87 2.75 10.26
CA LEU A 213 2.72 3.44 9.70
C LEU A 213 3.27 4.59 8.84
N GLY A 214 2.79 4.68 7.61
CA GLY A 214 3.21 5.67 6.62
C GLY A 214 3.29 7.10 7.18
N GLY A 215 4.28 7.84 6.70
CA GLY A 215 4.30 9.31 6.71
C GLY A 215 4.17 10.02 8.07
N GLY A 216 5.31 10.30 8.71
CA GLY A 216 5.49 11.59 9.40
C GLY A 216 5.10 11.76 10.88
N SER A 217 4.44 10.82 11.57
CA SER A 217 3.99 11.06 12.97
C SER A 217 4.46 10.05 14.03
N GLY A 218 5.25 9.03 13.67
CA GLY A 218 5.60 7.91 14.57
C GLY A 218 6.63 8.16 15.70
N ARG A 219 7.00 9.42 16.02
CA ARG A 219 7.96 9.70 17.13
C ARG A 219 7.32 10.17 18.44
N ALA A 220 6.07 10.63 18.44
CA ALA A 220 5.48 11.26 19.63
C ALA A 220 4.97 10.27 20.70
N PHE A 221 4.63 9.02 20.34
CA PHE A 221 3.98 8.10 21.27
C PHE A 221 4.93 7.28 22.17
N ARG A 222 6.25 7.53 22.11
CA ARG A 222 7.26 6.77 22.87
C ARG A 222 7.64 7.38 24.24
N ARG A 223 7.02 8.47 24.68
CA ARG A 223 7.40 9.15 25.95
C ARG A 223 6.31 9.19 27.04
N GLY A 224 5.21 8.44 26.90
CA GLY A 224 4.14 8.41 27.91
C GLY A 224 3.95 7.09 28.66
N ALA A 225 4.34 5.95 28.09
CA ALA A 225 4.13 4.65 28.72
C ALA A 225 5.35 4.22 29.56
N GLY A 226 5.63 4.99 30.60
CA GLY A 226 6.56 4.62 31.66
C GLY A 226 5.80 4.47 32.97
N ASP A 227 5.62 3.22 33.40
CA ASP A 227 5.23 2.80 34.76
C ASP A 227 3.86 3.27 35.29
N GLU A 228 2.77 2.76 34.70
CA GLU A 228 1.52 2.56 35.45
C GLU A 228 1.21 1.07 35.51
N ARG A 229 1.81 0.39 36.50
CA ARG A 229 1.29 -0.88 37.01
C ARG A 229 -0.11 -0.63 37.57
N VAL A 230 -1.12 -1.14 36.88
CA VAL A 230 -2.48 -1.29 37.40
C VAL A 230 -2.40 -2.04 38.73
N ARG A 231 -2.55 -1.33 39.85
CA ARG A 231 -2.68 -1.94 41.18
C ARG A 231 -4.09 -2.48 41.32
N GLU A 232 -4.21 -3.78 41.54
CA GLU A 232 -5.47 -4.41 41.94
C GLU A 232 -5.93 -3.84 43.30
N PRO A 233 -7.23 -3.60 43.49
CA PRO A 233 -7.76 -3.16 44.78
C PRO A 233 -7.73 -4.34 45.76
N GLY A 234 -6.93 -4.21 46.84
CA GLY A 234 -6.86 -5.19 47.91
C GLY A 234 -8.18 -5.29 48.70
N PRO A 235 -8.41 -6.42 49.39
CA PRO A 235 -9.68 -6.69 50.05
C PRO A 235 -9.81 -5.82 51.30
N GLY A 236 -10.90 -5.07 51.39
CA GLY A 236 -11.29 -4.34 52.59
C GLY A 236 -11.64 -5.33 53.71
N HIS A 237 -11.10 -5.10 54.90
CA HIS A 237 -11.47 -5.80 56.11
C HIS A 237 -11.81 -4.77 57.20
N PRO A 238 -12.62 -5.18 58.19
CA PRO A 238 -13.98 -4.69 58.48
C PRO A 238 -14.04 -3.44 59.37
#